data_AF-A0A285KQ03-F1
#
_entry.id   AF-A0A285KQ03-F1
#
_cell.length_a   1.000
_cell.length_b   1.000
_cell.length_c   1.000
_cell.angle_alpha   90.00
_cell.angle_beta   90.00
_cell.angle_gamma   90.00
#
_symmetry.space_group_name_H-M   'P 1'
#
loop_
_entity.id
_entity.type
_entity.pdbx_description
1 polymer ?
#
loop_
_entity_poly.entity_id
_entity_poly.type
_entity_poly.pdbx_seq_one_letter_code
_entity_poly.pdbx_strand_id
1 'polypeptide(L)' 'MVLLAAEGLPNAEIGRQVGMTRQTVIAWRARYETGGIDALADLPRSGRPPVIDESAVISSTLNPPPDG' A
#
# COMPACT_ATOMS: atom_id res chain seq x y z
N MET A 1 1.02 10.81 8.15
CA MET A 1 -0.42 11.04 8.42
C MET A 1 -0.82 10.90 9.88
N VAL A 2 -0.40 9.85 10.61
CA VAL A 2 -0.80 9.65 12.02
C VAL A 2 -0.28 10.79 12.91
N LEU A 3 0.95 11.26 12.67
CA LEU A 3 1.50 12.43 13.37
C LEU A 3 0.66 13.70 13.16
N LEU A 4 0.34 14.03 11.89
CA LEU A 4 -0.55 15.15 11.57
C LEU A 4 -1.93 15.04 12.23
N ALA A 5 -2.45 13.81 12.38
CA ALA A 5 -3.68 13.60 13.10
C ALA A 5 -3.54 13.78 14.62
N ALA A 6 -2.37 13.46 15.19
CA ALA A 6 -2.05 13.76 16.58
C ALA A 6 -1.91 15.27 16.83
N GLU A 7 -1.50 16.03 15.81
CA GLU A 7 -1.51 17.50 15.77
C GLU A 7 -2.92 18.09 15.58
N GLY A 8 -3.96 17.25 15.47
CA GLY A 8 -5.36 17.68 15.38
C GLY A 8 -5.82 18.11 13.99
N LEU A 9 -5.04 17.85 12.93
CA LEU A 9 -5.44 18.21 11.58
C LEU A 9 -6.67 17.39 11.12
N PRO A 10 -7.62 18.02 10.40
CA PRO A 10 -8.74 17.29 9.81
C PRO A 10 -8.27 16.25 8.77
N ASN A 11 -8.93 15.09 8.72
CA ASN A 11 -8.54 13.99 7.81
C ASN A 11 -8.53 14.39 6.32
N ALA A 12 -9.38 15.33 5.91
CA ALA A 12 -9.38 15.85 4.54
C ALA A 12 -8.11 16.64 4.23
N GLU A 13 -7.63 17.44 5.19
CA GLU A 13 -6.40 18.22 5.06
C GLU A 13 -5.18 17.30 5.05
N ILE A 14 -5.13 16.32 5.96
CA ILE A 14 -4.08 15.31 5.98
C ILE A 14 -3.99 14.60 4.63
N GLY A 15 -5.14 14.21 4.07
CA GLY A 15 -5.21 13.55 2.76
C GLY A 15 -4.60 14.41 1.65
N ARG A 16 -4.95 15.69 1.60
CA ARG A 16 -4.34 16.64 0.65
C ARG A 16 -2.81 16.72 0.81
N GLN A 17 -2.32 16.84 2.03
CA GLN A 17 -0.88 16.98 2.29
C GLN A 17 -0.08 15.72 1.96
N VAL A 18 -0.62 14.52 2.20
CA VAL A 18 0.10 13.26 1.97
C VAL A 18 -0.25 12.58 0.64
N GLY A 19 -1.06 13.22 -0.21
CA GLY A 19 -1.47 12.66 -1.50
C GLY A 19 -2.41 11.46 -1.38
N MET A 20 -3.20 11.37 -0.31
CA MET A 20 -4.15 10.28 -0.07
C MET A 20 -5.59 10.78 -0.02
N THR A 21 -6.53 9.88 -0.28
CA THR A 21 -7.95 10.20 -0.08
C THR A 21 -8.26 10.32 1.42
N ARG A 22 -9.28 11.12 1.76
CA ARG A 22 -9.80 11.19 3.14
C ARG A 22 -10.17 9.81 3.69
N GLN A 23 -10.72 8.93 2.86
CA GLN A 23 -11.10 7.57 3.27
C GLN A 23 -9.88 6.71 3.60
N THR A 24 -8.81 6.82 2.81
CA THR A 24 -7.52 6.17 3.10
C THR A 24 -7.00 6.63 4.46
N VAL A 25 -6.99 7.94 4.73
CA VAL A 25 -6.57 8.51 6.01
C VAL A 25 -7.38 7.93 7.18
N ILE A 26 -8.71 7.84 7.05
CA ILE A 26 -9.58 7.24 8.09
C ILE A 26 -9.21 5.77 8.35
N ALA A 27 -9.04 4.97 7.31
CA ALA A 27 -8.72 3.55 7.44
C ALA A 27 -7.36 3.33 8.15
N TRP A 28 -6.35 4.12 7.79
CA TRP A 28 -5.04 4.07 8.43
C TRP A 28 -5.09 4.52 9.90
N ARG A 29 -5.91 5.52 10.24
CA ARG A 29 -6.12 5.93 11.66
C ARG A 29 -6.81 4.84 12.46
N ALA A 30 -7.85 4.22 11.91
CA ALA A 30 -8.54 3.11 12.57
C ALA A 30 -7.57 1.94 12.84
N ARG A 31 -6.70 1.58 11.88
CA ARG A 31 -5.67 0.56 12.10
C ARG A 31 -4.73 0.94 13.24
N TYR A 32 -4.22 2.16 13.23
CA TYR A 32 -3.35 2.67 14.29
C TYR A 32 -4.04 2.65 15.67
N GLU A 33 -5.31 3.03 15.76
CA GLU A 33 -6.09 2.97 17.01
C GLU A 33 -6.26 1.54 17.52
N THR A 34 -6.32 0.53 16.63
CA THR A 34 -6.48 -0.88 17.03
C THR A 34 -5.20 -1.59 17.43
N GLY A 35 -4.05 -1.22 16.89
CA GLY A 35 -2.80 -1.97 17.11
C GLY A 35 -1.52 -1.16 16.98
N GLY A 36 -1.60 0.17 17.13
CA GLY A 36 -0.45 1.06 17.14
C GLY A 36 0.35 1.00 15.84
N ILE A 37 1.68 1.09 15.98
CA ILE A 37 2.61 1.06 14.85
C ILE A 37 2.60 -0.31 14.15
N ASP A 38 2.44 -1.40 14.89
CA ASP A 38 2.48 -2.75 14.31
C ASP A 38 1.32 -3.00 13.34
N ALA A 39 0.15 -2.43 13.62
CA ALA A 39 -1.01 -2.49 12.73
C ALA A 39 -0.85 -1.70 11.41
N LEU A 40 0.24 -0.95 11.26
CA LEU A 40 0.59 -0.20 10.05
C LEU A 40 1.47 -0.99 9.08
N ALA A 41 1.95 -2.17 9.48
CA ALA A 41 2.70 -3.04 8.59
C ALA A 41 1.86 -3.49 7.38
N ASP A 42 2.55 -3.82 6.27
CA ASP A 42 1.89 -4.39 5.10
C ASP A 42 1.24 -5.73 5.48
N LEU A 43 -0.08 -5.77 5.37
CA LEU A 43 -0.82 -7.02 5.54
C LEU A 43 -0.57 -7.91 4.32
N PRO A 44 -0.57 -9.25 4.51
CA PRO A 44 -0.56 -10.18 3.39
C PRO A 44 -1.65 -9.79 2.40
N ARG A 45 -1.27 -9.53 1.14
CA ARG A 45 -2.23 -9.17 0.09
C ARG A 45 -3.25 -10.31 0.00
N SER A 46 -4.53 -10.04 0.19
CA SER A 46 -5.58 -11.08 0.12
C SER A 46 -5.83 -11.61 -1.29
N GLY A 47 -4.98 -11.24 -2.26
CA GLY A 47 -5.05 -11.72 -3.63
C GLY A 47 -4.61 -13.17 -3.72
N ARG A 48 -5.00 -13.85 -4.81
CA ARG A 48 -4.45 -15.17 -5.14
C ARG A 48 -2.92 -15.07 -5.16
N PRO A 49 -2.19 -15.92 -4.41
CA PRO A 49 -0.73 -15.96 -4.49
C PRO A 49 -0.35 -16.06 -5.97
N PRO A 50 0.57 -15.21 -6.47
CA PRO A 50 0.99 -15.30 -7.85
C PRO A 50 1.63 -16.67 -8.03
N VAL A 51 1.10 -17.47 -8.96
CA VAL A 51 1.77 -18.68 -9.42
C VAL A 51 2.87 -18.19 -10.36
N ILE A 52 4.04 -17.89 -9.79
CA ILE A 52 5.20 -17.46 -10.57
C ILE A 52 5.96 -18.72 -10.95
N ASP A 53 5.96 -19.04 -12.24
CA ASP A 53 6.93 -19.98 -12.79
C ASP A 53 8.25 -19.23 -12.98
N GLU A 54 9.20 -19.48 -12.08
CA GLU A 54 10.53 -18.85 -12.12
C GLU A 54 11.22 -19.04 -13.47
N SER A 55 11.00 -20.19 -14.13
CA SER A 55 11.62 -20.50 -15.42
C SER A 55 11.07 -19.66 -16.56
N ALA A 56 9.78 -19.31 -16.50
CA ALA A 56 9.11 -18.45 -17.49
C ALA A 56 9.55 -16.98 -17.36
N VAL A 57 9.77 -16.50 -16.12
CA VAL A 57 10.25 -15.13 -15.85
C VAL A 57 11.66 -14.94 -16.38
N ILE A 58 12.56 -15.89 -16.13
CA ILE A 58 13.95 -15.84 -16.62
C ILE A 58 13.96 -15.85 -18.15
N SER A 59 13.18 -16.75 -18.78
CA SER A 59 13.13 -16.87 -20.24
C SER A 59 12.58 -15.61 -20.92
N SER A 60 11.58 -14.96 -20.34
CA SER A 60 11.00 -13.70 -20.84
C SER A 60 11.97 -12.52 -20.71
N THR A 61 12.81 -12.50 -19.68
CA THR A 61 13.79 -11.42 -19.46
C THR A 61 15.03 -11.56 -20.35
N LEU A 62 15.39 -12.80 -20.72
CA LEU A 62 16.57 -13.10 -21.53
C LEU A 62 16.35 -12.99 -23.05
N ASN A 63 15.09 -12.83 -23.50
CA ASN A 63 14.78 -12.65 -24.90
C ASN A 63 14.19 -11.25 -25.14
N PRO A 64 14.61 -10.53 -26.19
CA PRO A 64 13.91 -9.32 -26.60
C PRO A 64 12.45 -9.67 -26.97
N PRO A 65 11.49 -8.73 -26.80
CA PRO A 65 10.11 -8.96 -27.20
C PRO A 65 10.05 -9.44 -28.66
N PRO A 66 9.18 -10.40 -29.01
CA PRO A 66 9.06 -10.85 -30.39
C PRO A 66 8.70 -9.67 -31.29
N ASP A 67 9.37 -9.58 -32.45
CA ASP A 67 9.12 -8.56 -33.45
C ASP A 67 7.65 -8.61 -33.87
N GLY A 68 6.97 -7.47 -33.75
CA GLY A 68 5.58 -7.27 -34.18
C GLY A 68 5.47 -6.87 -35.64
#